data_AF-A0AAN8TQR2-F1
#
_entry.id   AF-A0AAN8TQR2-F1
#
_cell.length_a   1.000
_cell.length_b   1.000
_cell.length_c   1.000
_cell.angle_alpha   90.00
_cell.angle_beta   90.00
_cell.angle_gamma   90.00
#
_symmetry.space_group_name_H-M   'P 1'
#
loop_
_entity.id
_entity.type
_entity.pdbx_description
1 polymer ?
#
loop_
_entity_poly.entity_id
_entity_poly.type
_entity_poly.pdbx_seq_one_letter_code
_entity_poly.pdbx_strand_id
1 'polypeptide(L)'
;MAEELTALYQTHTWDLVTLPPGKHTIGCRWVYKIKTKSDGSVERYKARLMAKRYSQKYGMDYEETFAPVAKMITIRIIIVVAFVRQWKIFQMDVKNAFLNGDLHRLRKALYGLKQAPRAWFEKFSTVITSLGFSPSNHDSTLFVRCMSAGKILLSLYVDDMVITGDDYGGIESLKRDLAHWFAMKDLGLLRYFLGIEVAQSKKGYLLS
;
A
#
# COMPACT_ATOMS: atom_id res chain seq x y z
N MET A 1 14.21 13.70 -8.48
CA MET A 1 13.81 14.70 -7.47
C MET A 1 12.55 15.43 -7.90
N ALA A 2 12.50 15.99 -9.12
CA ALA A 2 11.30 16.66 -9.65
C ALA A 2 10.03 15.81 -9.54
N GLU A 3 10.05 14.55 -9.99
CA GLU A 3 8.90 13.63 -9.87
C GLU A 3 8.34 13.52 -8.44
N GLU A 4 9.23 13.44 -7.43
CA GLU A 4 8.82 13.35 -6.02
C GLU A 4 8.18 14.66 -5.56
N LEU A 5 8.79 15.81 -5.88
CA LEU A 5 8.23 17.12 -5.54
C LEU A 5 6.87 17.34 -6.19
N THR A 6 6.73 16.99 -7.47
CA THR A 6 5.45 17.05 -8.19
C THR A 6 4.38 16.22 -7.49
N ALA A 7 4.70 14.99 -7.04
CA ALA A 7 3.75 14.17 -6.30
C ALA A 7 3.34 14.80 -4.96
N LEU A 8 4.28 15.41 -4.24
CA LEU A 8 4.01 16.10 -2.97
C LEU A 8 3.12 17.34 -3.15
N TYR A 9 3.32 18.09 -4.23
CA TYR A 9 2.47 19.23 -4.59
C TYR A 9 1.07 18.80 -5.01
N GLN A 10 0.95 17.79 -5.88
CA GLN A 10 -0.34 17.28 -6.34
C GLN A 10 -1.19 16.74 -5.20
N THR A 11 -0.57 16.06 -4.23
CA THR A 11 -1.24 15.53 -3.03
C THR A 11 -1.48 16.60 -1.96
N HIS A 12 -1.05 17.84 -2.19
CA HIS A 12 -1.14 18.95 -1.23
C HIS A 12 -0.61 18.56 0.15
N THR A 13 0.59 17.97 0.20
CA THR A 13 1.11 17.31 1.43
C THR A 13 1.26 18.26 2.62
N TRP A 14 1.58 19.54 2.38
CA TRP A 14 1.81 20.54 3.44
C TRP A 14 1.36 21.94 3.02
N ASP A 15 1.13 22.78 4.02
CA ASP A 15 1.03 24.23 3.85
C ASP A 15 2.31 24.89 4.37
N LEU A 16 2.74 25.96 3.71
CA LEU A 16 3.83 26.79 4.20
C LEU A 16 3.28 27.71 5.30
N VAL A 17 3.78 27.54 6.52
CA VAL A 17 3.39 28.32 7.70
C VAL A 17 4.62 28.84 8.43
N THR A 18 4.48 29.96 9.14
CA THR A 18 5.51 30.42 10.08
C THR A 18 5.63 29.43 11.24
N LEU A 19 6.86 29.20 11.71
CA LEU A 19 7.10 28.29 12.83
C LEU A 19 6.43 28.86 14.09
N PRO A 20 5.47 28.15 14.71
CA PRO A 20 4.82 28.66 15.92
C PRO A 20 5.83 28.83 17.07
N PRO A 21 5.66 29.84 17.93
CA PRO A 21 6.56 30.07 19.07
C PRO A 21 6.71 28.83 19.95
N GLY A 22 7.95 28.53 20.36
CA GLY A 22 8.28 27.39 21.23
C GLY A 22 8.17 26.01 20.58
N LYS A 23 7.96 25.92 19.26
CA LYS A 23 7.97 24.66 18.51
C LYS A 23 9.32 24.45 17.81
N HIS A 24 9.72 23.18 17.70
CA HIS A 24 10.87 22.77 16.92
C HIS A 24 10.44 22.17 15.59
N THR A 25 11.21 22.42 14.53
CA THR A 25 10.96 21.83 13.22
C THR A 25 11.46 20.39 13.17
N ILE A 26 10.70 19.53 12.48
CA ILE A 26 11.20 18.23 12.04
C ILE A 26 11.87 18.44 10.69
N GLY A 27 13.19 18.29 10.63
CA GLY A 27 13.92 18.40 9.38
C GLY A 27 13.60 17.26 8.40
N CYS A 28 13.90 17.47 7.13
CA CYS A 28 13.83 16.46 6.08
C CYS A 28 15.23 16.13 5.54
N ARG A 29 15.34 15.02 4.80
CA ARG A 29 16.54 14.66 4.03
C ARG A 29 16.14 13.98 2.73
N TRP A 30 16.97 14.11 1.71
CA TRP A 30 16.84 13.31 0.50
C TRP A 30 17.44 11.92 0.71
N VAL A 31 16.73 10.90 0.23
CA VAL A 31 17.23 9.52 0.16
C VAL A 31 17.19 9.08 -1.30
N TYR A 32 18.35 8.66 -1.79
CA TYR A 32 18.53 8.18 -3.17
C TYR A 32 18.66 6.66 -3.19
N LYS A 33 18.04 6.02 -4.18
CA LYS A 33 18.14 4.58 -4.42
C LYS A 33 18.16 4.31 -5.92
N ILE A 34 19.14 3.52 -6.36
CA ILE A 34 19.17 2.99 -7.72
C ILE A 34 18.39 1.67 -7.71
N LYS A 35 17.45 1.53 -8.65
CA LYS A 35 16.76 0.27 -8.95
C LYS A 35 17.44 -0.32 -10.17
N THR A 36 17.81 -1.59 -10.06
CA THR A 36 18.47 -2.37 -11.11
C THR A 36 17.53 -3.47 -11.60
N LYS A 37 17.62 -3.81 -12.88
CA LYS A 37 16.97 -4.99 -13.43
C LYS A 37 17.71 -6.26 -13.00
N SER A 38 17.17 -7.42 -13.36
CA SER A 38 17.79 -8.74 -13.12
C SER A 38 19.15 -8.90 -13.82
N ASP A 39 19.36 -8.22 -14.95
CA ASP A 39 20.63 -8.19 -15.69
C ASP A 39 21.67 -7.22 -15.09
N GLY A 40 21.35 -6.55 -13.98
CA GLY A 40 22.22 -5.58 -13.33
C GLY A 40 22.19 -4.16 -13.94
N SER A 41 21.53 -3.96 -15.08
CA SER A 41 21.38 -2.63 -15.68
C SER A 41 20.48 -1.73 -14.83
N VAL A 42 20.69 -0.41 -14.92
CA VAL A 42 19.87 0.56 -14.18
C VAL A 42 18.46 0.58 -14.77
N GLU A 43 17.49 0.24 -13.93
CA GLU A 43 16.06 0.36 -14.24
C GLU A 43 15.58 1.80 -13.98
N ARG A 44 15.90 2.35 -12.79
CA ARG A 44 15.41 3.66 -12.38
C ARG A 44 16.25 4.29 -11.27
N TYR A 45 16.43 5.61 -11.35
CA TYR A 45 16.91 6.43 -10.24
C TYR A 45 15.73 6.92 -9.40
N LYS A 46 15.73 6.59 -8.11
CA LYS A 46 14.67 6.97 -7.17
C LYS A 46 15.21 7.98 -6.15
N ALA A 47 14.49 9.08 -5.96
CA ALA A 47 14.76 10.05 -4.91
C ALA A 47 13.48 10.22 -4.07
N ARG A 48 13.62 10.22 -2.74
CA ARG A 48 12.52 10.44 -1.81
C ARG A 48 12.86 11.52 -0.81
N LEU A 49 11.92 12.42 -0.56
CA LEU A 49 12.03 13.38 0.53
C LEU A 49 11.49 12.73 1.81
N MET A 50 12.36 12.54 2.80
CA MET A 50 12.00 11.84 4.03
C MET A 50 12.13 12.75 5.24
N ALA A 51 11.13 12.73 6.11
CA ALA A 51 11.21 13.33 7.44
C ALA A 51 12.27 12.59 8.28
N LYS A 52 12.96 13.33 9.14
CA LYS A 52 13.94 12.80 10.09
C LYS A 52 13.20 12.19 11.29
N ARG A 53 12.74 10.94 11.18
CA ARG A 53 11.99 10.24 12.25
C ARG A 53 12.60 10.29 13.65
N TYR A 54 13.94 10.31 13.74
CA TYR A 54 14.64 10.33 15.03
C TYR A 54 14.46 11.64 15.78
N SER A 55 14.08 12.72 15.08
CA SER A 55 13.76 14.01 15.69
C SER A 55 12.33 14.07 16.23
N GLN A 56 11.48 13.07 15.98
CA GLN A 56 10.10 13.04 16.46
C GLN A 56 9.97 12.52 17.90
N LYS A 57 9.23 13.26 18.72
CA LYS A 57 8.95 12.96 20.13
C LYS A 57 7.53 12.40 20.33
N TYR A 58 7.41 11.30 21.08
CA TYR A 58 6.12 10.74 21.50
C TYR A 58 5.35 11.75 22.38
N GLY A 59 4.02 11.79 22.25
CA GLY A 59 3.13 12.73 22.95
C GLY A 59 3.23 14.17 22.46
N MET A 60 4.16 14.47 21.54
CA MET A 60 4.25 15.76 20.88
C MET A 60 3.98 15.62 19.39
N ASP A 61 4.76 14.81 18.66
CA ASP A 61 4.69 14.72 17.19
C ASP A 61 3.85 13.54 16.71
N TYR A 62 3.63 12.56 17.58
CA TYR A 62 2.80 11.39 17.33
C TYR A 62 2.36 10.79 18.67
N GLU A 63 1.22 10.10 18.63
CA GLU A 63 0.66 9.35 19.76
C GLU A 63 0.56 7.86 19.42
N GLU A 64 0.24 7.52 18.17
CA GLU A 64 0.16 6.14 17.73
C GLU A 64 0.88 5.91 16.39
N THR A 65 1.54 4.75 16.27
CA THR A 65 2.36 4.42 15.09
C THR A 65 2.11 3.02 14.55
N PHE A 66 1.31 2.20 15.26
CA PHE A 66 1.08 0.82 14.87
C PHE A 66 0.30 0.78 13.56
N ALA A 67 0.83 0.05 12.58
CA ALA A 67 0.20 -0.24 11.31
C ALA A 67 0.25 -1.76 11.09
N PRO A 68 -0.88 -2.42 10.81
CA PRO A 68 -0.89 -3.83 10.45
C PRO A 68 0.00 -4.12 9.22
N VAL A 69 0.65 -5.28 9.25
CA VAL A 69 1.49 -5.78 8.15
C VAL A 69 0.98 -7.17 7.78
N ALA A 70 0.78 -7.42 6.48
CA ALA A 70 0.24 -8.69 6.05
C ALA A 70 1.17 -9.83 6.43
N LYS A 71 0.60 -10.86 7.05
CA LYS A 71 1.37 -12.03 7.47
C LYS A 71 1.61 -12.91 6.25
N MET A 72 2.83 -13.44 6.14
CA MET A 72 3.16 -14.35 5.05
C MET A 72 2.26 -15.59 5.01
N ILE A 73 1.80 -16.04 6.19
CA ILE A 73 0.85 -17.16 6.28
C ILE A 73 -0.49 -16.83 5.61
N THR A 74 -0.99 -15.61 5.78
CA THR A 74 -2.23 -15.12 5.17
C THR A 74 -2.09 -15.09 3.65
N ILE A 75 -0.98 -14.54 3.14
CA ILE A 75 -0.68 -14.52 1.70
C ILE A 75 -0.62 -15.94 1.13
N ARG A 76 0.08 -16.86 1.79
CA ARG A 76 0.14 -18.26 1.38
C ARG A 76 -1.24 -18.92 1.36
N ILE A 77 -2.08 -18.68 2.37
CA ILE A 77 -3.46 -19.19 2.42
C ILE A 77 -4.29 -18.64 1.25
N ILE A 78 -4.20 -17.35 0.95
CA ILE A 78 -4.92 -16.74 -0.18
C ILE A 78 -4.51 -17.43 -1.49
N ILE A 79 -3.21 -17.65 -1.70
CA ILE A 79 -2.71 -18.33 -2.90
C ILE A 79 -3.23 -19.77 -2.97
N VAL A 80 -3.19 -20.52 -1.87
CA VAL A 80 -3.70 -21.90 -1.81
C VAL A 80 -5.21 -21.96 -2.06
N VAL A 81 -5.99 -21.07 -1.45
CA VAL A 81 -7.45 -21.00 -1.66
C VAL A 81 -7.75 -20.68 -3.13
N ALA A 82 -7.11 -19.67 -3.69
CA ALA A 82 -7.28 -19.31 -5.09
C ALA A 82 -6.92 -20.48 -6.00
N PHE A 83 -5.85 -21.22 -5.70
CA PHE A 83 -5.47 -22.41 -6.45
C PHE A 83 -6.53 -23.51 -6.40
N VAL A 84 -6.95 -23.92 -5.21
CA VAL A 84 -7.95 -24.99 -5.02
C VAL A 84 -9.28 -24.61 -5.69
N ARG A 85 -9.64 -23.33 -5.65
CA ARG A 85 -10.87 -22.80 -6.26
C ARG A 85 -10.73 -22.41 -7.73
N GLN A 86 -9.56 -22.55 -8.33
CA GLN A 86 -9.26 -22.12 -9.70
C GLN A 86 -9.55 -20.62 -9.95
N TRP A 87 -9.33 -19.79 -8.93
CA TRP A 87 -9.43 -18.34 -9.04
C TRP A 87 -8.14 -17.74 -9.59
N LYS A 88 -8.27 -16.69 -10.39
CA LYS A 88 -7.12 -15.85 -10.77
C LYS A 88 -6.68 -15.02 -9.58
N ILE A 89 -5.38 -14.78 -9.48
CA ILE A 89 -4.80 -13.87 -8.50
C ILE A 89 -4.24 -12.68 -9.25
N PHE A 90 -4.69 -11.50 -8.90
CA PHE A 90 -4.26 -10.24 -9.46
C PHE A 90 -3.39 -9.48 -8.47
N GLN A 91 -2.44 -8.70 -8.99
CA GLN A 91 -1.58 -7.85 -8.20
C GLN A 91 -1.78 -6.39 -8.59
N MET A 92 -1.88 -5.52 -7.59
CA MET A 92 -1.89 -4.07 -7.80
C MET A 92 -0.88 -3.41 -6.87
N ASP A 93 -0.39 -2.24 -7.27
CA ASP A 93 0.55 -1.42 -6.49
C ASP A 93 -0.01 0.00 -6.35
N VAL A 94 0.04 0.55 -5.13
CA VAL A 94 -0.33 1.95 -4.86
C VAL A 94 0.91 2.81 -4.93
N LYS A 95 0.93 3.75 -5.86
CA LYS A 95 1.99 4.74 -5.93
C LYS A 95 1.90 5.68 -4.74
N ASN A 96 3.05 5.90 -4.10
CA ASN A 96 3.20 6.87 -3.01
C ASN A 96 2.20 6.65 -1.85
N ALA A 97 1.93 5.38 -1.50
CA ALA A 97 0.96 4.96 -0.48
C ALA A 97 0.86 5.91 0.73
N PHE A 98 2.00 6.23 1.36
CA PHE A 98 2.02 7.09 2.55
C PHE A 98 1.53 8.52 2.33
N LEU A 99 1.65 9.09 1.13
CA LEU A 99 1.14 10.43 0.81
C LEU A 99 -0.39 10.50 0.77
N ASN A 100 -1.10 9.38 0.88
CA ASN A 100 -2.56 9.38 0.97
C ASN A 100 -3.07 9.46 2.41
N GLY A 101 -2.23 9.15 3.40
CA GLY A 101 -2.60 9.18 4.81
C GLY A 101 -2.78 10.61 5.32
N ASP A 102 -3.92 10.89 5.96
CA ASP A 102 -4.25 12.19 6.53
C ASP A 102 -3.54 12.37 7.91
N LEU A 103 -3.03 13.57 8.21
CA LEU A 103 -2.41 13.90 9.50
C LEU A 103 -2.92 15.26 10.04
N HIS A 104 -2.71 15.53 11.33
CA HIS A 104 -3.14 16.80 11.94
C HIS A 104 -2.17 17.97 11.71
N ARG A 105 -0.85 17.70 11.70
CA ARG A 105 0.19 18.75 11.55
C ARG A 105 0.70 18.91 10.13
N LEU A 106 0.47 17.91 9.29
CA LEU A 106 0.67 17.94 7.85
C LEU A 106 -0.65 17.54 7.22
N ARG A 107 -1.00 18.05 6.05
CA ARG A 107 -2.22 17.60 5.37
C ARG A 107 -2.13 16.13 4.99
N LYS A 108 -0.96 15.69 4.53
CA LYS A 108 -0.67 14.29 4.22
C LYS A 108 0.61 13.79 4.89
N ALA A 109 0.68 12.49 5.12
CA ALA A 109 1.86 11.85 5.68
C ALA A 109 3.04 11.85 4.69
N LEU A 110 4.21 12.27 5.17
CA LEU A 110 5.48 12.17 4.44
C LEU A 110 6.19 10.85 4.77
N TYR A 111 6.95 10.32 3.80
CA TYR A 111 7.90 9.24 4.08
C TYR A 111 8.84 9.59 5.25
N GLY A 112 9.17 8.60 6.06
CA GLY A 112 10.05 8.80 7.21
C GLY A 112 9.38 9.44 8.42
N LEU A 113 8.07 9.67 8.42
CA LEU A 113 7.32 9.90 9.67
C LEU A 113 6.98 8.56 10.33
N LYS A 114 7.06 8.50 11.66
CA LYS A 114 6.75 7.29 12.44
C LYS A 114 5.30 6.82 12.27
N GLN A 115 4.36 7.75 12.11
CA GLN A 115 2.92 7.49 11.97
C GLN A 115 2.44 7.31 10.53
N ALA A 116 3.29 7.53 9.52
CA ALA A 116 2.89 7.48 8.12
C ALA A 116 2.29 6.14 7.67
N PRO A 117 2.84 4.97 8.06
CA PRO A 117 2.26 3.68 7.70
C PRO A 117 0.85 3.49 8.25
N ARG A 118 0.60 3.99 9.48
CA ARG A 118 -0.71 3.90 10.13
C ARG A 118 -1.74 4.77 9.42
N ALA A 119 -1.42 6.04 9.18
CA ALA A 119 -2.31 6.98 8.50
C ALA A 119 -2.69 6.47 7.10
N TRP A 120 -1.76 5.84 6.39
CA TRP A 120 -2.04 5.15 5.13
C TRP A 120 -3.03 4.00 5.31
N PHE A 121 -2.76 3.09 6.24
CA PHE A 121 -3.60 1.93 6.47
C PHE A 121 -5.03 2.34 6.89
N GLU A 122 -5.19 3.32 7.78
CA GLU A 122 -6.49 3.86 8.18
C GLU A 122 -7.26 4.45 6.98
N LYS A 123 -6.59 5.22 6.13
CA LYS A 123 -7.19 5.77 4.92
C LYS A 123 -7.66 4.66 3.98
N PHE A 124 -6.80 3.70 3.70
CA PHE A 124 -7.13 2.57 2.84
C PHE A 124 -8.29 1.75 3.41
N SER A 125 -8.23 1.41 4.70
CA SER A 125 -9.26 0.64 5.40
C SER A 125 -10.62 1.35 5.34
N THR A 126 -10.64 2.68 5.46
CA THR A 126 -11.87 3.48 5.34
C THR A 126 -12.45 3.37 3.93
N VAL A 127 -11.62 3.57 2.90
CA VAL A 127 -12.06 3.48 1.50
C VAL A 127 -12.56 2.07 1.17
N ILE A 128 -11.80 1.02 1.49
CA ILE A 128 -12.18 -0.35 1.13
C ILE A 128 -13.45 -0.81 1.86
N THR A 129 -13.64 -0.35 3.11
CA THR A 129 -14.87 -0.62 3.86
C THR A 129 -16.07 0.08 3.22
N SER A 130 -15.90 1.31 2.72
CA SER A 130 -16.97 2.01 1.97
C SER A 130 -17.35 1.31 0.67
N LEU A 131 -16.45 0.50 0.09
CA LEU A 131 -16.68 -0.34 -1.09
C LEU A 131 -17.31 -1.71 -0.76
N GLY A 132 -17.75 -1.90 0.49
CA GLY A 132 -18.47 -3.08 0.96
C GLY A 132 -17.57 -4.24 1.42
N PHE A 133 -16.28 -3.99 1.66
CA PHE A 133 -15.40 -4.99 2.27
C PHE A 133 -15.44 -4.91 3.79
N SER A 134 -15.08 -6.01 4.44
CA SER A 134 -14.85 -6.05 5.88
C SER A 134 -13.49 -6.69 6.18
N PRO A 135 -12.73 -6.20 7.19
CA PRO A 135 -11.49 -6.85 7.58
C PRO A 135 -11.77 -8.25 8.14
N SER A 136 -10.83 -9.17 7.94
CA SER A 136 -10.88 -10.52 8.48
C SER A 136 -10.59 -10.51 9.98
N ASN A 137 -11.29 -11.39 10.72
CA ASN A 137 -11.10 -11.55 12.17
C ASN A 137 -9.71 -12.11 12.54
N HIS A 138 -8.95 -12.66 11.58
CA HIS A 138 -7.65 -13.30 11.83
C HIS A 138 -6.44 -12.49 11.34
N ASP A 139 -6.68 -11.59 10.37
CA ASP A 139 -5.66 -10.71 9.81
C ASP A 139 -6.31 -9.41 9.32
N SER A 140 -6.02 -8.30 9.97
CA SER A 140 -6.60 -7.00 9.65
C SER A 140 -6.15 -6.45 8.30
N THR A 141 -5.11 -7.02 7.68
CA THR A 141 -4.71 -6.66 6.30
C THR A 141 -5.43 -7.43 5.22
N LEU A 142 -6.22 -8.46 5.59
CA LEU A 142 -7.08 -9.20 4.68
C LEU A 142 -8.50 -8.65 4.77
N PHE A 143 -8.99 -8.13 3.65
CA PHE A 143 -10.34 -7.64 3.46
C PHE A 143 -11.14 -8.64 2.63
N VAL A 144 -12.38 -8.89 3.04
CA VAL A 144 -13.28 -9.84 2.41
C VAL A 144 -14.57 -9.14 2.05
N ARG A 145 -15.05 -9.36 0.81
CA ARG A 145 -16.39 -8.98 0.38
C ARG A 145 -17.11 -10.23 -0.09
N CYS A 146 -18.31 -10.46 0.43
CA CYS A 146 -19.18 -11.56 0.03
C CYS A 146 -20.51 -10.97 -0.45
N MET A 147 -20.83 -11.18 -1.72
CA MET A 147 -22.10 -10.79 -2.35
C MET A 147 -22.76 -12.01 -2.98
N SER A 148 -24.00 -11.87 -3.46
CA SER A 148 -24.68 -12.94 -4.22
C SER A 148 -23.93 -13.32 -5.51
N ALA A 149 -23.22 -12.36 -6.11
CA ALA A 149 -22.41 -12.57 -7.31
C ALA A 149 -21.11 -13.37 -7.05
N GLY A 150 -20.64 -13.42 -5.80
CA GLY A 150 -19.42 -14.12 -5.42
C GLY A 150 -18.65 -13.43 -4.29
N LYS A 151 -17.43 -13.89 -4.08
CA LYS A 151 -16.49 -13.45 -3.04
C LYS A 151 -15.27 -12.80 -3.66
N ILE A 152 -14.77 -11.79 -2.97
CA ILE A 152 -13.49 -11.14 -3.28
C ILE A 152 -12.66 -11.09 -2.01
N LEU A 153 -11.42 -11.54 -2.11
CA LEU A 153 -10.38 -11.45 -1.09
C LEU A 153 -9.36 -10.42 -1.57
N LEU A 154 -9.05 -9.44 -0.73
CA LEU A 154 -8.01 -8.45 -0.97
C LEU A 154 -7.06 -8.44 0.23
N SER A 155 -5.76 -8.62 0.02
CA SER A 155 -4.75 -8.41 1.06
C SER A 155 -3.83 -7.26 0.71
N LEU A 156 -3.61 -6.36 1.68
CA LEU A 156 -2.71 -5.20 1.55
C LEU A 156 -1.40 -5.43 2.33
N TYR A 157 -0.28 -5.46 1.61
CA TYR A 157 1.07 -5.40 2.19
C TYR A 157 1.72 -4.06 1.85
N VAL A 158 1.56 -3.08 2.75
CA VAL A 158 2.11 -1.71 2.57
C VAL A 158 1.61 -1.05 1.27
N ASP A 159 2.36 -1.11 0.17
CA ASP A 159 2.03 -0.58 -1.15
C ASP A 159 1.51 -1.66 -2.12
N ASP A 160 1.82 -2.93 -1.89
CA ASP A 160 1.44 -4.07 -2.72
C ASP A 160 0.09 -4.67 -2.29
N MET A 161 -0.76 -5.01 -3.26
CA MET A 161 -2.05 -5.66 -3.05
C MET A 161 -2.14 -6.99 -3.80
N VAL A 162 -2.75 -7.98 -3.15
CA VAL A 162 -3.16 -9.26 -3.76
C VAL A 162 -4.68 -9.33 -3.77
N ILE A 163 -5.28 -9.56 -4.94
CA ILE A 163 -6.74 -9.63 -5.12
C ILE A 163 -7.10 -10.95 -5.80
N THR A 164 -8.09 -11.67 -5.24
CA THR A 164 -8.60 -12.93 -5.84
C THR A 164 -10.06 -13.15 -5.47
N GLY A 165 -10.75 -14.06 -6.16
CA GLY A 165 -12.18 -14.32 -5.98
C GLY A 165 -12.83 -14.98 -7.18
N ASP A 166 -14.09 -15.39 -7.02
CA ASP A 166 -14.96 -15.88 -8.12
C ASP A 166 -15.79 -14.76 -8.76
N ASP A 167 -15.94 -13.60 -8.09
CA ASP A 167 -16.61 -12.43 -8.66
C ASP A 167 -15.64 -11.60 -9.53
N TYR A 168 -15.34 -12.08 -10.74
CA TYR A 168 -14.45 -11.39 -11.67
C TYR A 168 -14.95 -10.00 -12.09
N GLY A 169 -16.27 -9.84 -12.25
CA GLY A 169 -16.87 -8.53 -12.58
C GLY A 169 -16.67 -7.53 -11.44
N GLY A 170 -16.89 -7.97 -10.20
CA GLY A 170 -16.64 -7.17 -9.01
C GLY A 170 -15.15 -6.87 -8.77
N ILE A 171 -14.24 -7.76 -9.14
CA ILE A 171 -12.79 -7.50 -9.11
C ILE A 171 -12.44 -6.37 -10.08
N GLU A 172 -12.94 -6.41 -11.31
CA GLU A 172 -12.66 -5.35 -12.28
C GLU A 172 -13.30 -4.01 -11.87
N SER A 173 -14.47 -4.03 -11.23
CA SER A 173 -15.04 -2.82 -10.60
C SER A 173 -14.14 -2.29 -9.49
N LEU A 174 -13.72 -3.16 -8.58
CA LEU A 174 -12.85 -2.80 -7.46
C LEU A 174 -11.55 -2.15 -7.95
N LYS A 175 -10.92 -2.69 -9.00
CA LYS A 175 -9.72 -2.10 -9.60
C LYS A 175 -9.95 -0.66 -10.07
N ARG A 176 -11.09 -0.40 -10.73
CA ARG A 176 -11.47 0.95 -11.18
C ARG A 176 -11.77 1.87 -10.01
N ASP A 177 -12.50 1.39 -9.00
CA ASP A 177 -12.82 2.15 -7.80
C ASP A 177 -11.54 2.53 -7.05
N LEU A 178 -10.61 1.60 -6.86
CA LEU A 178 -9.30 1.87 -6.26
C LEU A 178 -8.48 2.87 -7.09
N ALA A 179 -8.52 2.78 -8.42
CA ALA A 179 -7.85 3.72 -9.32
C ALA A 179 -8.47 5.12 -9.30
N HIS A 180 -9.73 5.26 -8.89
CA HIS A 180 -10.37 6.55 -8.67
C HIS A 180 -9.88 7.18 -7.36
N TRP A 181 -9.75 6.39 -6.29
CA TRP A 181 -9.32 6.88 -4.97
C TRP A 181 -7.81 7.09 -4.85
N PHE A 182 -7.02 6.27 -5.53
CA PHE A 182 -5.57 6.22 -5.37
C PHE A 182 -4.86 6.13 -6.72
N ALA A 183 -3.63 6.63 -6.78
CA ALA A 183 -2.77 6.46 -7.95
C ALA A 183 -2.29 4.99 -8.04
N MET A 184 -3.02 4.16 -8.78
CA MET A 184 -2.76 2.72 -8.88
C MET A 184 -1.84 2.35 -10.06
N LYS A 185 -1.22 1.17 -9.94
CA LYS A 185 -0.59 0.43 -11.04
C LYS A 185 -1.12 -1.00 -11.02
N ASP A 186 -1.81 -1.42 -12.08
CA ASP A 186 -2.18 -2.83 -12.26
C ASP A 186 -0.94 -3.61 -12.76
N LEU A 187 -0.56 -4.64 -12.00
CA LEU A 187 0.57 -5.52 -12.33
C LEU A 187 0.10 -6.82 -13.00
N GLY A 188 -1.21 -6.99 -13.19
CA GLY A 188 -1.82 -8.12 -13.86
C GLY A 188 -1.88 -9.36 -12.97
N LEU A 189 -1.69 -10.53 -13.57
CA LEU A 189 -1.66 -11.79 -12.83
C LEU A 189 -0.43 -11.85 -11.92
N LEU A 190 -0.64 -12.36 -10.71
CA LEU A 190 0.42 -12.55 -9.72
C LEU A 190 1.50 -13.48 -10.28
N ARG A 191 2.73 -12.97 -10.40
CA ARG A 191 3.92 -13.74 -10.77
C ARG A 191 4.97 -13.77 -9.68
N TYR A 192 5.08 -12.68 -8.92
CA TYR A 192 6.05 -12.56 -7.85
C TYR A 192 5.49 -11.69 -6.74
N PHE A 193 5.52 -12.17 -5.50
CA PHE A 193 5.05 -11.43 -4.34
C PHE A 193 5.92 -11.70 -3.13
N LEU A 194 6.64 -10.68 -2.65
CA LEU A 194 7.45 -10.74 -1.43
C LEU A 194 8.41 -11.93 -1.34
N GLY A 195 9.11 -12.25 -2.43
CA GLY A 195 10.04 -13.38 -2.45
C GLY A 195 9.42 -14.71 -2.83
N ILE A 196 8.09 -14.76 -3.03
CA ILE A 196 7.41 -15.94 -3.56
C ILE A 196 7.23 -15.77 -5.06
N GLU A 197 7.83 -16.65 -5.85
CA GLU A 197 7.50 -16.78 -7.26
C GLU A 197 6.28 -17.67 -7.43
N VAL A 198 5.33 -17.21 -8.23
CA VAL A 198 4.06 -17.86 -8.51
C VAL A 198 4.00 -18.14 -10.00
N ALA A 199 4.31 -19.37 -10.39
CA ALA A 199 4.21 -19.79 -11.79
C ALA A 199 2.97 -20.65 -12.00
N GLN A 200 2.02 -20.17 -12.82
CA GLN A 200 0.82 -20.93 -13.15
C GLN A 200 1.06 -21.85 -14.35
N SER A 201 0.79 -23.14 -14.20
CA SER A 201 0.81 -24.12 -15.30
C SER A 201 -0.53 -24.85 -15.40
N LYS A 202 -0.78 -25.52 -16.53
CA LYS A 202 -1.95 -26.42 -16.70
C LYS A 202 -1.99 -27.57 -15.67
N LYS A 203 -0.87 -27.86 -14.99
CA LYS A 203 -0.75 -28.90 -13.95
C LYS A 203 -0.83 -28.35 -12.52
N GLY A 204 -0.89 -27.02 -12.33
CA GLY A 204 -0.94 -26.35 -11.04
C GLY A 204 0.01 -25.16 -10.93
N TYR A 205 0.12 -24.56 -9.72
CA TYR A 205 1.08 -23.50 -9.45
C TYR A 205 2.36 -24.05 -8.84
N LEU A 206 3.52 -23.54 -9.29
CA LEU A 206 4.78 -23.66 -8.59
C LEU A 206 4.93 -22.46 -7.66
N LEU A 207 5.23 -22.74 -6.39
CA LEU A 207 5.64 -21.75 -5.39
C LEU A 207 7.12 -21.98 -5.10
N SER A 208 7.96 -21.01 -5.46
CA SER A 208 9.40 -21.01 -5.20
C SER A 208 9.80 -19.80 -4.35
#